data_AF-A0A6V7TTZ5-F1
#
_entry.id   AF-A0A6V7TTZ5-F1
#
_cell.length_a   1.000
_cell.length_b   1.000
_cell.length_c   1.000
_cell.angle_alpha   90.00
_cell.angle_beta   90.00
_cell.angle_gamma   90.00
#
_symmetry.space_group_name_H-M   'P 1'
#
loop_
_entity.id
_entity.type
_entity.pdbx_description
1 polymer ?
#
loop_
_entity_poly.entity_id
_entity_poly.type
_entity_poly.pdbx_seq_one_letter_code
_entity_poly.pdbx_strand_id
1 'polypeptide(L)'
;MLNNSYLIQKMATWQKYRKSPRFPSFLISFLLLIALLFVVSTLLWYGTPYSLSAGSEVYSIRDNCSLPVVSPPNLEKSENYLNERSLRFRNMVNTSFAKFVMGIPANNSNWCERMGNGKLDSEEHKKLEEWAFTNEDKNLFAELAKNGETGSQRCIRLKEKFPFINEPLSEEERDFPLAYGILVYKSAFQVYMMMSAFYQPQNIYCISIDEKASKEFKDSILLLTDCFPNIFVMASVNPVGWCQFGVTRSLFNCLRYLTERKHDWKYFQYLSGFDLPLKTNLEMVRIFKQLHGSVNIEVSLYQPVRLGNEVKNIKPPLTLWKTSMSSLIPREAANVMIASPKVHELMRFLQHTYCSDEAVWTTVAGNPQELKIPGGFNAAAFHLERTECLKHKKGNVTAIIEQELKSMAERHPNEPFLPDTYYISRYQVWGSATLHRCYSHRYTSGSCVFGVKDIPYLLKRPELVQHKMYLSFQPAAYFCLWKTIHERALDWRNQKEFKASAYSELPTVKHVREGNEHFYDDKCLLSLW
;
A
#
# COMPACT_ATOMS: atom_id res chain seq x y z
N MET A 1 1.30 -47.98 26.97
CA MET A 1 1.08 -48.39 28.37
C MET A 1 1.38 -47.19 29.27
N LEU A 2 0.35 -46.48 29.71
CA LEU A 2 0.38 -45.56 30.85
C LEU A 2 -1.01 -45.63 31.52
N ASN A 3 -0.98 -45.73 32.84
CA ASN A 3 -2.02 -46.20 33.76
C ASN A 3 -3.26 -45.29 33.79
N ASN A 4 -4.44 -45.84 33.54
CA ASN A 4 -5.73 -45.18 33.75
C ASN A 4 -6.51 -45.83 34.92
N SER A 5 -5.80 -46.12 36.01
CA SER A 5 -6.31 -46.83 37.19
C SER A 5 -7.13 -45.94 38.15
N TYR A 6 -7.14 -44.62 37.95
CA TYR A 6 -7.88 -43.69 38.82
C TYR A 6 -9.36 -43.53 38.43
N LEU A 7 -9.69 -43.67 37.14
CA LEU A 7 -11.07 -43.55 36.62
C LEU A 7 -11.89 -44.83 36.84
N ILE A 8 -11.25 -46.00 36.80
CA ILE A 8 -11.92 -47.29 37.03
C ILE A 8 -12.30 -47.48 38.51
N GLN A 9 -11.51 -46.95 39.45
CA GLN A 9 -11.80 -47.03 40.88
C GLN A 9 -12.99 -46.15 41.32
N LYS A 10 -13.30 -45.04 40.62
CA LYS A 10 -14.46 -44.18 40.92
C LYS A 10 -15.76 -44.64 40.26
N MET A 11 -15.71 -45.44 39.21
CA MET A 11 -16.92 -46.05 38.61
C MET A 11 -17.48 -47.20 39.46
N ALA A 12 -16.63 -47.93 40.20
CA ALA A 12 -17.05 -49.00 41.09
C ALA A 12 -17.81 -48.50 42.34
N THR A 13 -17.59 -47.26 42.78
CA THR A 13 -18.31 -46.65 43.90
C THR A 13 -19.72 -46.18 43.52
N TRP A 14 -19.98 -45.95 42.23
CA TRP A 14 -21.27 -45.47 41.71
C TRP A 14 -22.32 -46.59 41.54
N GLN A 15 -21.89 -47.85 41.37
CA GLN A 15 -22.81 -48.99 41.27
C GLN A 15 -23.47 -49.37 42.61
N LYS A 16 -22.96 -48.88 43.74
CA LYS A 16 -23.52 -49.16 45.08
C LYS A 16 -24.63 -48.18 45.50
N TYR A 17 -24.82 -47.07 44.80
CA TYR A 17 -25.88 -46.06 45.08
C TYR A 17 -27.18 -46.25 44.29
N ARG A 18 -27.27 -47.28 43.42
CA ARG A 18 -28.44 -47.51 42.55
C ARG A 18 -29.59 -48.30 43.22
N LYS A 19 -29.50 -48.61 44.51
CA LYS A 19 -30.51 -49.34 45.29
C LYS A 19 -31.03 -48.55 46.50
N SER A 20 -31.45 -47.30 46.30
CA SER A 20 -32.22 -46.55 47.30
C SER A 20 -33.39 -45.82 46.62
N PRO A 21 -34.65 -46.02 47.07
CA PRO A 21 -35.82 -45.47 46.44
C PRO A 21 -36.08 -44.06 47.00
N ARG A 22 -35.36 -43.06 46.48
CA ARG A 22 -35.67 -41.61 46.54
C ARG A 22 -34.48 -40.84 45.95
N PHE A 23 -34.31 -40.94 44.63
CA PHE A 23 -33.50 -39.99 43.87
C PHE A 23 -34.46 -39.17 42.99
N PRO A 24 -34.61 -37.86 43.21
CA PRO A 24 -35.57 -37.06 42.44
C PRO A 24 -35.13 -37.02 40.97
N SER A 25 -36.03 -37.35 40.07
CA SER A 25 -35.87 -37.25 38.60
C SER A 25 -35.42 -35.87 38.12
N PHE A 26 -35.59 -34.84 38.95
CA PHE A 26 -35.13 -33.47 38.74
C PHE A 26 -33.59 -33.35 38.71
N LEU A 27 -32.87 -34.12 39.52
CA LEU A 27 -31.40 -34.05 39.61
C LEU A 27 -30.71 -34.66 38.39
N ILE A 28 -31.30 -35.72 37.81
CA ILE A 28 -30.79 -36.34 36.57
C ILE A 28 -31.02 -35.40 35.38
N SER A 29 -32.18 -34.75 35.34
CA SER A 29 -32.51 -33.77 34.30
C SER A 29 -31.61 -32.53 34.38
N PHE A 30 -31.27 -32.07 35.59
CA PHE A 30 -30.36 -30.94 35.82
C PHE A 30 -28.91 -31.25 35.43
N LEU A 31 -28.41 -32.45 35.78
CA LEU A 31 -27.06 -32.88 35.40
C LEU A 31 -26.93 -33.12 33.88
N LEU A 32 -27.98 -33.63 33.23
CA LEU A 32 -28.02 -33.75 31.77
C LEU A 32 -28.05 -32.37 31.09
N LEU A 33 -28.75 -31.39 31.66
CA LEU A 33 -28.76 -30.01 31.15
C LEU A 33 -27.38 -29.36 31.26
N ILE A 34 -26.67 -29.55 32.39
CA ILE A 34 -25.31 -29.04 32.58
C ILE A 34 -24.33 -29.73 31.61
N ALA A 35 -24.45 -31.04 31.42
CA ALA A 35 -23.64 -31.77 30.44
C ALA A 35 -23.93 -31.29 29.01
N LEU A 36 -25.19 -31.03 28.66
CA LEU A 36 -25.57 -30.48 27.36
C LEU A 36 -25.02 -29.06 27.18
N LEU A 37 -25.07 -28.21 28.21
CA LEU A 37 -24.50 -26.86 28.19
C LEU A 37 -22.96 -26.89 28.08
N PHE A 38 -22.29 -27.87 28.69
CA PHE A 38 -20.84 -28.06 28.53
C PHE A 38 -20.46 -28.56 27.13
N VAL A 39 -21.26 -29.46 26.55
CA VAL A 39 -21.09 -29.94 25.16
C VAL A 39 -21.40 -28.83 24.14
N VAL A 40 -22.43 -28.03 24.37
CA VAL A 40 -22.75 -26.85 23.53
C VAL A 40 -21.67 -25.78 23.67
N SER A 41 -21.17 -25.52 24.88
CA SER A 41 -20.03 -24.62 25.13
C SER A 41 -18.77 -25.09 24.42
N THR A 42 -18.41 -26.37 24.54
CA THR A 42 -17.23 -26.93 23.87
C THR A 42 -17.40 -27.03 22.36
N LEU A 43 -18.60 -27.28 21.83
CA LEU A 43 -18.89 -27.20 20.39
C LEU A 43 -18.90 -25.76 19.86
N LEU A 44 -19.32 -24.78 20.65
CA LEU A 44 -19.22 -23.35 20.28
C LEU A 44 -17.76 -22.85 20.34
N TRP A 45 -16.94 -23.38 21.24
CA TRP A 45 -15.53 -22.99 21.41
C TRP A 45 -14.55 -23.74 20.49
N TYR A 46 -14.81 -25.02 20.18
CA TYR A 46 -13.94 -25.85 19.32
C TYR A 46 -14.52 -26.12 17.92
N GLY A 47 -15.80 -25.82 17.67
CA GLY A 47 -16.49 -26.07 16.39
C GLY A 47 -16.55 -24.88 15.43
N THR A 48 -16.00 -23.72 15.80
CA THR A 48 -15.73 -22.65 14.86
C THR A 48 -14.23 -22.65 14.54
N PRO A 49 -13.80 -23.05 13.34
CA PRO A 49 -12.55 -22.50 12.83
C PRO A 49 -12.82 -20.99 12.77
N TYR A 50 -12.16 -20.22 13.66
CA TYR A 50 -12.00 -18.79 13.46
C TYR A 50 -11.20 -18.62 12.17
N SER A 51 -11.94 -18.66 11.08
CA SER A 51 -11.47 -18.39 9.76
C SER A 51 -11.02 -16.94 9.74
N LEU A 52 -9.84 -16.70 9.19
CA LEU A 52 -9.42 -15.37 8.73
C LEU A 52 -10.40 -14.77 7.68
N SER A 53 -11.46 -15.49 7.28
CA SER A 53 -12.59 -15.00 6.50
C SER A 53 -13.69 -14.30 7.31
N ALA A 54 -13.60 -14.23 8.65
CA ALA A 54 -14.58 -13.50 9.44
C ALA A 54 -14.30 -11.98 9.37
N GLY A 55 -14.84 -11.36 8.33
CA GLY A 55 -15.22 -9.94 8.36
C GLY A 55 -14.51 -9.02 7.36
N SER A 56 -14.90 -9.09 6.10
CA SER A 56 -14.93 -7.94 5.20
C SER A 56 -16.18 -8.10 4.34
N GLU A 57 -17.17 -7.24 4.52
CA GLU A 57 -18.27 -7.15 3.55
C GLU A 57 -17.69 -6.55 2.28
N VAL A 58 -17.56 -7.39 1.25
CA VAL A 58 -17.31 -6.92 -0.11
C VAL A 58 -18.64 -6.39 -0.61
N TYR A 59 -18.74 -5.07 -0.74
CA TYR A 59 -19.88 -4.46 -1.43
C TYR A 59 -19.73 -4.76 -2.92
N SER A 60 -20.29 -5.89 -3.37
CA SER A 60 -20.44 -6.22 -4.78
C SER A 60 -21.89 -5.98 -5.16
N ILE A 61 -22.26 -4.72 -5.40
CA ILE A 61 -23.51 -4.42 -6.09
C ILE A 61 -23.24 -4.61 -7.58
N ARG A 62 -23.52 -5.81 -8.10
CA ARG A 62 -23.66 -5.99 -9.54
C ARG A 62 -25.13 -5.91 -9.87
N ASP A 63 -25.52 -4.80 -10.49
CA ASP A 63 -26.51 -4.79 -11.55
C ASP A 63 -26.00 -3.82 -12.64
N ASN A 64 -25.53 -4.41 -13.75
CA ASN A 64 -25.30 -3.79 -15.06
C ASN A 64 -24.65 -2.39 -15.11
N CYS A 65 -23.33 -2.35 -15.03
CA CYS A 65 -22.52 -1.39 -15.80
C CYS A 65 -21.44 -2.15 -16.57
N SER A 66 -21.86 -3.04 -17.46
CA SER A 66 -21.00 -3.54 -18.54
C SER A 66 -20.82 -2.41 -19.54
N LEU A 67 -19.82 -1.55 -19.35
CA LEU A 67 -19.29 -0.81 -20.48
C LEU A 67 -18.68 -1.83 -21.45
N PRO A 68 -18.93 -1.70 -22.76
CA PRO A 68 -18.30 -2.58 -23.73
C PRO A 68 -16.79 -2.53 -23.53
N VAL A 69 -16.17 -3.69 -23.36
CA VAL A 69 -14.72 -3.84 -23.50
C VAL A 69 -14.45 -3.59 -24.98
N VAL A 70 -14.28 -2.33 -25.35
CA VAL A 70 -13.70 -1.97 -26.63
C VAL A 70 -12.25 -2.43 -26.52
N SER A 71 -11.95 -3.61 -27.06
CA SER A 71 -10.57 -3.99 -27.37
C SER A 71 -9.96 -2.83 -28.15
N PRO A 72 -9.00 -2.07 -27.58
CA PRO A 72 -8.40 -0.98 -28.31
C PRO A 72 -7.73 -1.59 -29.55
N PRO A 73 -7.90 -1.00 -30.75
CA PRO A 73 -7.04 -1.34 -31.88
C PRO A 73 -5.57 -1.18 -31.44
N ASN A 74 -4.64 -1.95 -32.03
CA ASN A 74 -3.18 -1.83 -31.84
C ASN A 74 -2.80 -0.42 -31.37
N LEU A 75 -2.30 -0.29 -30.14
CA LEU A 75 -2.07 1.02 -29.50
C LEU A 75 -0.84 1.71 -30.11
N GLU A 76 -0.03 0.99 -30.88
CA GLU A 76 0.91 1.53 -31.89
C GLU A 76 0.17 2.17 -33.07
N LYS A 77 -0.72 3.12 -32.79
CA LYS A 77 -1.29 3.97 -33.81
C LYS A 77 -0.24 5.00 -34.26
N SER A 78 -0.46 5.54 -35.46
CA SER A 78 0.34 6.65 -36.02
C SER A 78 0.60 7.77 -35.01
N GLU A 79 1.70 8.50 -35.20
CA GLU A 79 2.04 9.67 -34.38
C GLU A 79 0.88 10.67 -34.23
N ASN A 80 0.04 10.81 -35.27
CA ASN A 80 -1.13 11.67 -35.23
C ASN A 80 -2.13 11.25 -34.13
N TYR A 81 -2.43 9.94 -34.03
CA TYR A 81 -3.33 9.44 -32.98
C TYR A 81 -2.77 9.70 -31.58
N LEU A 82 -1.48 9.44 -31.37
CA LEU A 82 -0.84 9.64 -30.07
C LEU A 82 -0.93 11.11 -29.65
N ASN A 83 -0.71 12.02 -30.60
CA ASN A 83 -0.85 13.46 -30.38
C ASN A 83 -2.28 13.87 -30.04
N GLU A 84 -3.28 13.41 -30.80
CA GLU A 84 -4.70 13.70 -30.55
C GLU A 84 -5.17 13.16 -29.19
N ARG A 85 -4.79 11.92 -28.85
CA ARG A 85 -5.09 11.30 -27.56
C ARG A 85 -4.46 12.08 -26.40
N SER A 86 -3.17 12.39 -26.49
CA SER A 86 -2.47 13.16 -25.47
C SER A 86 -3.06 14.56 -25.31
N LEU A 87 -3.44 15.22 -26.41
CA LEU A 87 -4.10 16.53 -26.37
C LEU A 87 -5.46 16.46 -25.68
N ARG A 88 -6.29 15.46 -26.02
CA ARG A 88 -7.60 15.23 -25.39
C ARG A 88 -7.49 15.09 -23.87
N PHE A 89 -6.58 14.23 -23.40
CA PHE A 89 -6.39 14.04 -21.96
C PHE A 89 -5.73 15.24 -21.29
N ARG A 90 -4.80 15.95 -21.94
CA ARG A 90 -4.22 17.19 -21.41
C ARG A 90 -5.29 18.26 -21.21
N ASN A 91 -6.20 18.42 -22.17
CA ASN A 91 -7.32 19.36 -22.05
C ASN A 91 -8.22 19.00 -20.86
N MET A 92 -8.50 17.71 -20.65
CA MET A 92 -9.27 17.23 -19.51
C MET A 92 -8.57 17.56 -18.18
N VAL A 93 -7.29 17.22 -18.04
CA VAL A 93 -6.47 17.50 -16.85
C VAL A 93 -6.39 19.00 -16.57
N ASN A 94 -6.08 19.82 -17.58
CA ASN A 94 -5.97 21.27 -17.46
C ASN A 94 -7.31 21.91 -17.06
N THR A 95 -8.43 21.41 -17.59
CA THR A 95 -9.77 21.88 -17.22
C THR A 95 -10.08 21.61 -15.76
N SER A 96 -9.85 20.38 -15.29
CA SER A 96 -10.04 20.03 -13.87
C SER A 96 -9.08 20.81 -12.97
N PHE A 97 -7.80 20.91 -13.33
CA PHE A 97 -6.81 21.65 -12.59
C PHE A 97 -7.21 23.12 -12.39
N ALA A 98 -7.58 23.82 -13.47
CA ALA A 98 -7.99 25.21 -13.41
C ALA A 98 -9.18 25.44 -12.47
N LYS A 99 -10.12 24.49 -12.40
CA LYS A 99 -11.23 24.52 -11.43
C LYS A 99 -10.73 24.32 -9.99
N PHE A 100 -9.81 23.39 -9.76
CA PHE A 100 -9.31 23.08 -8.42
C PHE A 100 -8.43 24.17 -7.82
N VAL A 101 -7.72 24.94 -8.64
CA VAL A 101 -6.86 26.05 -8.20
C VAL A 101 -7.48 27.42 -8.45
N MET A 102 -8.80 27.49 -8.57
CA MET A 102 -9.50 28.75 -8.73
C MET A 102 -9.20 29.68 -7.54
N GLY A 103 -8.85 30.93 -7.83
CA GLY A 103 -8.50 31.93 -6.80
C GLY A 103 -7.11 31.74 -6.18
N ILE A 104 -6.26 30.87 -6.75
CA ILE A 104 -4.88 30.73 -6.27
C ILE A 104 -4.10 32.05 -6.40
N PRO A 105 -3.40 32.52 -5.35
CA PRO A 105 -2.68 33.81 -5.35
C PRO A 105 -1.31 33.70 -6.01
N ALA A 106 -1.25 33.08 -7.19
CA ALA A 106 -0.03 32.93 -7.98
C ALA A 106 0.24 34.19 -8.82
N ASN A 107 1.50 34.48 -9.10
CA ASN A 107 1.88 35.65 -9.89
C ASN A 107 1.49 35.49 -11.38
N ASN A 108 1.39 34.26 -11.88
CA ASN A 108 0.94 33.92 -13.23
C ASN A 108 0.52 32.44 -13.31
N SER A 109 0.08 31.97 -14.49
CA SER A 109 -0.39 30.59 -14.70
C SER A 109 0.70 29.51 -14.68
N ASN A 110 2.00 29.85 -14.79
CA ASN A 110 3.11 28.90 -14.81
C ASN A 110 3.72 28.61 -13.42
N TRP A 111 3.07 29.07 -12.35
CA TRP A 111 3.55 28.92 -10.97
C TRP A 111 3.92 27.47 -10.60
N CYS A 112 3.19 26.46 -11.09
CA CYS A 112 3.49 25.08 -10.77
C CYS A 112 4.80 24.61 -11.43
N GLU A 113 5.05 24.99 -12.68
CA GLU A 113 6.31 24.69 -13.35
C GLU A 113 7.48 25.37 -12.63
N ARG A 114 7.31 26.64 -12.23
CA ARG A 114 8.32 27.35 -11.43
C ARG A 114 8.52 26.73 -10.04
N MET A 115 7.45 26.28 -9.39
CA MET A 115 7.52 25.53 -8.13
C MET A 115 8.32 24.24 -8.32
N GLY A 116 8.04 23.45 -9.34
CA GLY A 116 8.78 22.23 -9.64
C GLY A 116 10.26 22.46 -9.92
N ASN A 117 10.59 23.60 -10.52
CA ASN A 117 11.96 24.00 -10.82
C ASN A 117 12.67 24.74 -9.66
N GLY A 118 12.00 24.98 -8.53
CA GLY A 118 12.56 25.75 -7.41
C GLY A 118 12.81 27.23 -7.75
N LYS A 119 12.01 27.80 -8.66
CA LYS A 119 12.12 29.17 -9.19
C LYS A 119 10.98 30.10 -8.74
N LEU A 120 10.33 29.78 -7.63
CA LEU A 120 9.39 30.72 -6.99
C LEU A 120 10.20 31.79 -6.25
N ASP A 121 9.77 33.04 -6.34
CA ASP A 121 10.31 34.10 -5.49
C ASP A 121 9.74 33.97 -4.06
N SER A 122 10.38 34.67 -3.10
CA SER A 122 10.02 34.59 -1.68
C SER A 122 8.58 35.01 -1.39
N GLU A 123 8.05 35.97 -2.14
CA GLU A 123 6.71 36.51 -1.92
C GLU A 123 5.65 35.53 -2.43
N GLU A 124 5.84 34.99 -3.63
CA GLU A 124 4.96 33.95 -4.17
C GLU A 124 5.02 32.65 -3.36
N HIS A 125 6.20 32.28 -2.85
CA HIS A 125 6.33 31.19 -1.89
C HIS A 125 5.35 31.36 -0.73
N LYS A 126 5.36 32.54 -0.09
CA LYS A 126 4.50 32.84 1.05
C LYS A 126 3.02 32.77 0.66
N LYS A 127 2.63 33.40 -0.46
CA LYS A 127 1.25 33.36 -0.97
C LYS A 127 0.73 31.94 -1.18
N LEU A 128 1.56 31.06 -1.76
CA LEU A 128 1.18 29.68 -2.03
C LEU A 128 1.21 28.78 -0.78
N GLU A 129 2.06 29.06 0.20
CA GLU A 129 2.07 28.38 1.50
C GLU A 129 0.82 28.73 2.34
N GLU A 130 0.34 29.97 2.25
CA GLU A 130 -0.83 30.48 2.99
C GLU A 130 -2.16 30.18 2.29
N TRP A 131 -2.16 29.86 0.99
CA TRP A 131 -3.38 29.54 0.25
C TRP A 131 -4.06 28.27 0.80
N ALA A 132 -5.35 28.36 1.08
CA ALA A 132 -6.15 27.29 1.64
C ALA A 132 -7.20 26.79 0.64
N PHE A 133 -7.35 25.47 0.57
CA PHE A 133 -8.41 24.80 -0.19
C PHE A 133 -9.64 24.64 0.73
N THR A 134 -10.69 25.40 0.44
CA THR A 134 -11.78 25.65 1.39
C THR A 134 -12.75 24.47 1.49
N ASN A 135 -13.73 24.56 2.40
CA ASN A 135 -14.71 23.49 2.59
C ASN A 135 -15.88 23.57 1.58
N GLU A 136 -16.13 24.73 0.97
CA GLU A 136 -17.07 24.86 -0.14
C GLU A 136 -16.59 24.05 -1.35
N ASP A 137 -15.26 24.01 -1.57
CA ASP A 137 -14.62 23.18 -2.61
C ASP A 137 -14.73 21.66 -2.35
N LYS A 138 -15.07 21.27 -1.10
CA LYS A 138 -15.16 19.89 -0.63
C LYS A 138 -16.60 19.36 -0.57
N ASN A 139 -17.61 20.14 -0.94
CA ASN A 139 -19.03 19.71 -1.01
C ASN A 139 -19.34 18.69 -2.13
N LEU A 140 -18.31 17.94 -2.51
CA LEU A 140 -18.32 16.81 -3.43
C LEU A 140 -19.42 15.78 -3.14
N PHE A 141 -19.71 15.51 -1.85
CA PHE A 141 -20.78 14.56 -1.51
C PHE A 141 -22.16 15.12 -1.85
N ALA A 142 -22.43 16.40 -1.55
CA ALA A 142 -23.70 17.03 -1.91
C ALA A 142 -23.89 17.12 -3.45
N GLU A 143 -22.80 17.29 -4.20
CA GLU A 143 -22.82 17.31 -5.67
C GLU A 143 -22.99 15.92 -6.33
N LEU A 144 -22.35 14.89 -5.75
CA LEU A 144 -22.37 13.52 -6.29
C LEU A 144 -23.52 12.67 -5.75
N ALA A 145 -24.11 13.01 -4.61
CA ALA A 145 -25.23 12.31 -3.99
C ALA A 145 -26.57 13.05 -4.16
N LYS A 146 -26.72 13.87 -5.22
CA LYS A 146 -28.01 14.51 -5.53
C LYS A 146 -29.11 13.46 -5.64
N ASN A 147 -30.11 13.57 -4.76
CA ASN A 147 -31.24 12.64 -4.68
C ASN A 147 -32.00 12.58 -6.02
N GLY A 148 -32.31 11.38 -6.49
CA GLY A 148 -33.07 11.14 -7.72
C GLY A 148 -32.25 10.84 -8.98
N GLU A 149 -30.92 10.80 -8.89
CA GLU A 149 -30.05 10.52 -10.04
C GLU A 149 -29.68 9.03 -10.16
N THR A 150 -29.56 8.58 -11.40
CA THR A 150 -29.11 7.22 -11.74
C THR A 150 -27.62 7.03 -11.42
N GLY A 151 -27.17 5.78 -11.21
CA GLY A 151 -25.75 5.46 -11.05
C GLY A 151 -24.87 5.98 -12.19
N SER A 152 -25.36 5.89 -13.43
CA SER A 152 -24.68 6.40 -14.63
C SER A 152 -24.40 7.90 -14.58
N GLN A 153 -25.40 8.70 -14.17
CA GLN A 153 -25.24 10.16 -14.03
C GLN A 153 -24.18 10.53 -12.99
N ARG A 154 -24.15 9.83 -11.85
CA ARG A 154 -23.13 10.03 -10.80
C ARG A 154 -21.72 9.71 -11.32
N CYS A 155 -21.57 8.65 -12.12
CA CYS A 155 -20.30 8.28 -12.73
C CYS A 155 -19.81 9.27 -13.79
N ILE A 156 -20.70 9.78 -14.64
CA ILE A 156 -20.36 10.85 -15.61
C ILE A 156 -19.80 12.05 -14.85
N ARG A 157 -20.52 12.49 -13.82
CA ARG A 157 -20.14 13.65 -13.01
C ARG A 157 -18.79 13.49 -12.29
N LEU A 158 -18.54 12.30 -11.75
CA LEU A 158 -17.25 11.96 -11.16
C LEU A 158 -16.11 12.06 -12.19
N LYS A 159 -16.30 11.49 -13.39
CA LYS A 159 -15.30 11.47 -14.47
C LYS A 159 -15.11 12.83 -15.14
N GLU A 160 -16.12 13.71 -15.12
CA GLU A 160 -16.01 15.10 -15.57
C GLU A 160 -15.23 15.97 -14.58
N LYS A 161 -15.37 15.71 -13.27
CA LYS A 161 -14.68 16.47 -12.23
C LYS A 161 -13.24 16.02 -12.08
N PHE A 162 -12.99 14.72 -12.01
CA PHE A 162 -11.66 14.14 -11.84
C PHE A 162 -11.22 13.44 -13.13
N PRO A 163 -10.04 13.78 -13.66
CA PRO A 163 -9.59 13.29 -14.96
C PRO A 163 -9.03 11.86 -14.87
N PHE A 164 -9.91 10.88 -14.77
CA PHE A 164 -9.54 9.46 -14.86
C PHE A 164 -9.18 9.09 -16.31
N ILE A 165 -7.92 8.72 -16.54
CA ILE A 165 -7.46 8.23 -17.84
C ILE A 165 -8.07 6.85 -18.08
N ASN A 166 -8.94 6.75 -19.08
CA ASN A 166 -9.82 5.60 -19.30
C ASN A 166 -9.36 4.67 -20.44
N GLU A 167 -8.18 4.88 -21.01
CA GLU A 167 -7.53 3.98 -21.96
C GLU A 167 -6.03 3.86 -21.65
N PRO A 168 -5.37 2.71 -21.89
CA PRO A 168 -3.94 2.57 -21.66
C PRO A 168 -3.13 3.56 -22.51
N LEU A 169 -2.10 4.19 -21.93
CA LEU A 169 -1.27 5.16 -22.63
C LEU A 169 -0.17 4.51 -23.48
N SER A 170 0.14 3.23 -23.27
CA SER A 170 1.07 2.47 -24.11
C SER A 170 0.78 0.96 -24.08
N GLU A 171 1.34 0.21 -25.03
CA GLU A 171 1.29 -1.26 -25.01
C GLU A 171 2.07 -1.83 -23.85
N GLU A 172 3.23 -1.23 -23.55
CA GLU A 172 4.04 -1.60 -22.40
C GLU A 172 3.24 -1.55 -21.08
N GLU A 173 2.42 -0.53 -20.90
CA GLU A 173 1.56 -0.42 -19.71
C GLU A 173 0.38 -1.38 -19.75
N ARG A 174 -0.24 -1.59 -20.92
CA ARG A 174 -1.36 -2.53 -21.11
C ARG A 174 -0.95 -3.95 -20.73
N ASP A 175 0.25 -4.35 -21.12
CA ASP A 175 0.74 -5.72 -21.03
C ASP A 175 1.47 -6.01 -19.70
N PHE A 176 1.64 -4.99 -18.84
CA PHE A 176 2.20 -5.11 -17.50
C PHE A 176 1.27 -4.48 -16.44
N PRO A 177 0.08 -5.05 -16.20
CA PRO A 177 -0.87 -4.46 -15.28
C PRO A 177 -0.41 -4.55 -13.82
N LEU A 178 -0.76 -3.54 -13.03
CA LEU A 178 -0.38 -3.39 -11.62
C LEU A 178 -1.58 -3.60 -10.69
N ALA A 179 -1.30 -3.94 -9.43
CA ALA A 179 -2.27 -4.12 -8.38
C ALA A 179 -2.02 -3.17 -7.21
N TYR A 180 -3.08 -2.58 -6.66
CA TYR A 180 -2.97 -1.66 -5.53
C TYR A 180 -3.93 -2.01 -4.40
N GLY A 181 -3.40 -2.14 -3.19
CA GLY A 181 -4.18 -2.18 -1.95
C GLY A 181 -4.16 -0.80 -1.29
N ILE A 182 -5.31 -0.24 -0.96
CA ILE A 182 -5.43 1.15 -0.52
C ILE A 182 -6.29 1.22 0.74
N LEU A 183 -5.75 1.76 1.83
CA LEU A 183 -6.53 2.02 3.04
C LEU A 183 -6.90 3.50 3.14
N VAL A 184 -8.19 3.78 3.27
CA VAL A 184 -8.74 5.15 3.34
C VAL A 184 -9.74 5.30 4.49
N TYR A 185 -9.79 6.50 5.08
CA TYR A 185 -10.71 6.79 6.18
C TYR A 185 -11.27 8.22 6.22
N LYS A 186 -10.73 9.16 5.42
CA LYS A 186 -11.21 10.55 5.37
C LYS A 186 -10.90 11.22 4.04
N SER A 187 -11.63 12.31 3.76
CA SER A 187 -11.48 13.19 2.59
C SER A 187 -11.70 12.48 1.24
N ALA A 188 -12.96 12.28 0.86
CA ALA A 188 -13.31 11.63 -0.41
C ALA A 188 -12.72 12.37 -1.63
N PHE A 189 -12.69 13.71 -1.58
CA PHE A 189 -12.07 14.52 -2.63
C PHE A 189 -10.58 14.19 -2.83
N GLN A 190 -9.83 14.09 -1.74
CA GLN A 190 -8.42 13.74 -1.82
C GLN A 190 -8.24 12.30 -2.34
N VAL A 191 -9.12 11.37 -1.94
CA VAL A 191 -9.09 10.01 -2.48
C VAL A 191 -9.35 10.02 -3.99
N TYR A 192 -10.32 10.79 -4.49
CA TYR A 192 -10.56 10.88 -5.95
C TYR A 192 -9.40 11.53 -6.71
N MET A 193 -8.75 12.55 -6.15
CA MET A 193 -7.54 13.14 -6.73
C MET A 193 -6.38 12.15 -6.79
N MET A 194 -6.17 11.41 -5.70
CA MET A 194 -5.16 10.36 -5.65
C MET A 194 -5.48 9.26 -6.66
N MET A 195 -6.73 8.79 -6.67
CA MET A 195 -7.17 7.75 -7.59
C MET A 195 -7.07 8.20 -9.05
N SER A 196 -7.37 9.45 -9.40
CA SER A 196 -7.22 9.92 -10.78
C SER A 196 -5.76 9.92 -11.25
N ALA A 197 -4.80 10.11 -10.34
CA ALA A 197 -3.38 10.03 -10.65
C ALA A 197 -2.84 8.59 -10.77
N PHE A 198 -3.39 7.64 -10.01
CA PHE A 198 -2.97 6.23 -10.05
C PHE A 198 -3.77 5.36 -11.02
N TYR A 199 -4.99 5.75 -11.36
CA TYR A 199 -5.92 4.91 -12.12
C TYR A 199 -5.43 4.67 -13.54
N GLN A 200 -5.45 3.41 -13.93
CA GLN A 200 -5.31 2.95 -15.30
C GLN A 200 -6.30 1.81 -15.54
N PRO A 201 -6.90 1.71 -16.74
CA PRO A 201 -7.96 0.74 -17.01
C PRO A 201 -7.48 -0.72 -16.98
N GLN A 202 -6.19 -0.97 -17.24
CA GLN A 202 -5.59 -2.31 -17.19
C GLN A 202 -5.15 -2.74 -15.80
N ASN A 203 -5.01 -1.81 -14.85
CA ASN A 203 -4.60 -2.12 -13.47
C ASN A 203 -5.80 -2.59 -12.64
N ILE A 204 -5.55 -3.10 -11.43
CA ILE A 204 -6.60 -3.55 -10.50
C ILE A 204 -6.42 -2.94 -9.10
N TYR A 205 -7.51 -2.53 -8.47
CA TYR A 205 -7.47 -1.77 -7.21
C TYR A 205 -8.39 -2.38 -6.17
N CYS A 206 -7.90 -2.51 -4.94
CA CYS A 206 -8.70 -2.82 -3.77
C CYS A 206 -8.60 -1.67 -2.77
N ILE A 207 -9.74 -1.08 -2.42
CA ILE A 207 -9.85 0.00 -1.46
C ILE A 207 -10.56 -0.54 -0.22
N SER A 208 -9.84 -0.56 0.91
CA SER A 208 -10.41 -0.83 2.22
C SER A 208 -10.80 0.47 2.90
N ILE A 209 -12.04 0.56 3.36
CA ILE A 209 -12.54 1.71 4.13
C ILE A 209 -12.55 1.37 5.61
N ASP A 210 -12.01 2.26 6.44
CA ASP A 210 -12.11 2.14 7.90
C ASP A 210 -13.59 2.14 8.34
N GLU A 211 -13.93 1.21 9.23
CA GLU A 211 -15.25 1.11 9.84
C GLU A 211 -15.67 2.43 10.52
N LYS A 212 -14.72 3.17 11.11
CA LYS A 212 -14.99 4.45 11.78
C LYS A 212 -15.31 5.60 10.83
N ALA A 213 -15.14 5.43 9.52
CA ALA A 213 -15.42 6.49 8.58
C ALA A 213 -16.92 6.82 8.55
N SER A 214 -17.26 8.08 8.30
CA SER A 214 -18.66 8.50 8.25
C SER A 214 -19.42 7.80 7.11
N LYS A 215 -20.74 7.67 7.25
CA LYS A 215 -21.57 7.06 6.22
C LYS A 215 -21.41 7.78 4.88
N GLU A 216 -21.36 9.11 4.91
CA GLU A 216 -21.17 9.95 3.72
C GLU A 216 -19.83 9.65 3.03
N PHE A 217 -18.76 9.46 3.81
CA PHE A 217 -17.47 9.06 3.24
C PHE A 217 -17.55 7.66 2.62
N LYS A 218 -18.14 6.69 3.32
CA LYS A 218 -18.31 5.31 2.82
C LYS A 218 -19.09 5.29 1.51
N ASP A 219 -20.26 5.92 1.50
CA ASP A 219 -21.14 6.03 0.32
C ASP A 219 -20.43 6.72 -0.85
N SER A 220 -19.60 7.74 -0.57
CA SER A 220 -18.79 8.38 -1.59
C SER A 220 -17.79 7.40 -2.19
N ILE A 221 -16.96 6.75 -1.38
CA ILE A 221 -15.94 5.82 -1.89
C ILE A 221 -16.56 4.63 -2.64
N LEU A 222 -17.74 4.15 -2.23
CA LEU A 222 -18.47 3.10 -2.93
C LEU A 222 -18.82 3.48 -4.39
N LEU A 223 -18.99 4.76 -4.71
CA LEU A 223 -19.20 5.20 -6.09
C LEU A 223 -18.05 4.78 -7.02
N LEU A 224 -16.81 4.61 -6.52
CA LEU A 224 -15.70 4.14 -7.35
C LEU A 224 -15.92 2.72 -7.89
N THR A 225 -16.48 1.82 -7.08
CA THR A 225 -16.75 0.46 -7.55
C THR A 225 -17.92 0.41 -8.53
N ASP A 226 -18.86 1.37 -8.45
CA ASP A 226 -19.96 1.50 -9.42
C ASP A 226 -19.43 2.00 -10.78
N CYS A 227 -18.45 2.92 -10.77
CA CYS A 227 -18.01 3.65 -11.96
C CYS A 227 -16.83 3.02 -12.71
N PHE A 228 -16.08 2.12 -12.06
CA PHE A 228 -14.86 1.53 -12.59
C PHE A 228 -14.84 0.02 -12.35
N PRO A 229 -14.81 -0.81 -13.41
CA PRO A 229 -14.93 -2.27 -13.29
C PRO A 229 -13.73 -2.95 -12.63
N ASN A 230 -12.61 -2.22 -12.53
CA ASN A 230 -11.33 -2.68 -11.98
C ASN A 230 -11.00 -2.08 -10.60
N ILE A 231 -11.94 -1.34 -9.99
CA ILE A 231 -11.84 -0.88 -8.60
C ILE A 231 -12.84 -1.65 -7.75
N PHE A 232 -12.35 -2.21 -6.65
CA PHE A 232 -13.16 -2.92 -5.68
C PHE A 232 -13.06 -2.24 -4.32
N VAL A 233 -14.20 -2.07 -3.66
CA VAL A 233 -14.28 -1.41 -2.36
C VAL A 233 -14.79 -2.42 -1.32
N MET A 234 -14.11 -2.50 -0.18
CA MET A 234 -14.53 -3.30 0.97
C MET A 234 -14.53 -2.42 2.22
N ALA A 235 -15.49 -2.64 3.11
CA ALA A 235 -15.39 -2.08 4.46
C ALA A 235 -14.67 -3.05 5.39
N SER A 236 -13.77 -2.50 6.21
CA SER A 236 -13.19 -3.22 7.34
C SER A 236 -14.31 -3.53 8.36
N VAL A 237 -14.39 -4.76 8.87
CA VAL A 237 -15.46 -5.14 9.82
C VAL A 237 -15.24 -4.66 11.24
N ASN A 238 -13.99 -4.42 11.66
CA ASN A 238 -13.73 -3.71 12.91
C ASN A 238 -12.98 -2.41 12.62
N PRO A 239 -13.13 -1.40 13.50
CA PRO A 239 -12.36 -0.18 13.45
C PRO A 239 -10.87 -0.37 13.20
N VAL A 240 -10.31 0.46 12.35
CA VAL A 240 -8.87 0.51 12.12
C VAL A 240 -8.27 1.57 13.05
N GLY A 241 -7.53 1.13 14.07
CA GLY A 241 -6.75 2.03 14.91
C GLY A 241 -5.30 2.13 14.43
N TRP A 242 -4.69 3.30 14.63
CA TRP A 242 -3.25 3.45 14.41
C TRP A 242 -2.47 2.45 15.27
N CYS A 243 -1.51 1.77 14.64
CA CYS A 243 -0.73 0.69 15.25
C CYS A 243 -1.55 -0.49 15.81
N GLN A 244 -2.79 -0.68 15.36
CA GLN A 244 -3.62 -1.84 15.69
C GLN A 244 -3.67 -2.83 14.52
N PHE A 245 -4.01 -4.08 14.81
CA PHE A 245 -4.10 -5.15 13.82
C PHE A 245 -5.13 -4.91 12.69
N GLY A 246 -6.07 -3.98 12.88
CA GLY A 246 -7.04 -3.60 11.85
C GLY A 246 -6.39 -3.11 10.55
N VAL A 247 -5.21 -2.47 10.64
CA VAL A 247 -4.44 -2.03 9.46
C VAL A 247 -3.95 -3.24 8.69
N THR A 248 -3.25 -4.14 9.37
CA THR A 248 -2.70 -5.40 8.84
C THR A 248 -3.77 -6.26 8.19
N ARG A 249 -4.92 -6.42 8.85
CA ARG A 249 -6.04 -7.18 8.31
C ARG A 249 -6.60 -6.56 7.04
N SER A 250 -6.81 -5.24 7.02
CA SER A 250 -7.33 -4.53 5.85
C SER A 250 -6.38 -4.68 4.65
N LEU A 251 -5.09 -4.53 4.91
CA LEU A 251 -4.02 -4.72 3.94
C LEU A 251 -3.98 -6.14 3.34
N PHE A 252 -3.97 -7.16 4.20
CA PHE A 252 -3.95 -8.55 3.75
C PHE A 252 -5.24 -8.97 3.05
N ASN A 253 -6.39 -8.47 3.47
CA ASN A 253 -7.66 -8.75 2.80
C ASN A 253 -7.65 -8.21 1.37
N CYS A 254 -7.09 -7.01 1.16
CA CYS A 254 -6.90 -6.51 -0.19
C CYS A 254 -5.92 -7.34 -1.02
N LEU A 255 -4.76 -7.70 -0.45
CA LEU A 255 -3.80 -8.57 -1.15
C LEU A 255 -4.46 -9.90 -1.54
N ARG A 256 -5.16 -10.55 -0.61
CA ARG A 256 -5.91 -11.79 -0.84
C ARG A 256 -6.93 -11.64 -1.95
N TYR A 257 -7.79 -10.62 -1.85
CA TYR A 257 -8.84 -10.35 -2.82
C TYR A 257 -8.26 -10.19 -4.24
N LEU A 258 -7.20 -9.40 -4.39
CA LEU A 258 -6.58 -9.16 -5.69
C LEU A 258 -5.88 -10.41 -6.24
N THR A 259 -5.28 -11.22 -5.36
CA THR A 259 -4.56 -12.46 -5.71
C THR A 259 -5.50 -13.56 -6.19
N GLU A 260 -6.66 -13.72 -5.55
CA GLU A 260 -7.66 -14.74 -5.89
C GLU A 260 -8.44 -14.43 -7.19
N ARG A 261 -8.30 -13.22 -7.75
CA ARG A 261 -8.97 -12.83 -8.99
C ARG A 261 -8.24 -13.32 -10.24
N LYS A 262 -9.02 -13.65 -11.27
CA LYS A 262 -8.53 -13.95 -12.63
C LYS A 262 -8.12 -12.66 -13.35
N HIS A 263 -7.11 -11.98 -12.82
CA HIS A 263 -6.51 -10.78 -13.38
C HIS A 263 -4.99 -10.97 -13.39
N ASP A 264 -4.34 -10.68 -14.52
CA ASP A 264 -2.91 -11.00 -14.72
C ASP A 264 -1.97 -9.87 -14.27
N TRP A 265 -2.27 -9.24 -13.13
CA TRP A 265 -1.42 -8.20 -12.56
C TRP A 265 -0.02 -8.74 -12.21
N LYS A 266 1.01 -7.91 -12.24
CA LYS A 266 2.42 -8.34 -12.11
C LYS A 266 3.02 -7.99 -10.76
N TYR A 267 2.75 -6.78 -10.27
CA TYR A 267 3.21 -6.30 -8.98
C TYR A 267 2.08 -5.67 -8.18
N PHE A 268 2.10 -5.91 -6.87
CA PHE A 268 1.23 -5.31 -5.89
C PHE A 268 1.99 -4.21 -5.13
N GLN A 269 1.33 -3.07 -4.92
CA GLN A 269 1.78 -2.02 -4.02
C GLN A 269 0.69 -1.61 -3.03
N TYR A 270 1.08 -1.40 -1.77
CA TYR A 270 0.18 -0.82 -0.78
C TYR A 270 0.32 0.71 -0.67
N LEU A 271 -0.83 1.39 -0.62
CA LEU A 271 -0.98 2.84 -0.54
C LEU A 271 -1.89 3.26 0.62
N SER A 272 -1.73 4.51 1.05
CA SER A 272 -2.65 5.21 1.96
C SER A 272 -3.36 6.34 1.25
N GLY A 273 -4.50 6.82 1.79
CA GLY A 273 -5.21 7.99 1.27
C GLY A 273 -4.44 9.34 1.29
N PHE A 274 -3.17 9.35 1.70
CA PHE A 274 -2.30 10.54 1.75
C PHE A 274 -1.07 10.44 0.85
N ASP A 275 -1.00 9.38 0.04
CA ASP A 275 0.08 9.17 -0.91
C ASP A 275 -0.24 9.87 -2.23
N LEU A 276 0.80 10.30 -2.95
CA LEU A 276 0.71 10.70 -4.35
C LEU A 276 1.86 10.06 -5.12
N PRO A 277 1.65 9.75 -6.41
CA PRO A 277 2.73 9.23 -7.24
C PRO A 277 3.84 10.26 -7.41
N LEU A 278 5.07 9.77 -7.47
CA LEU A 278 6.27 10.47 -7.93
C LEU A 278 6.76 9.94 -9.28
N LYS A 279 6.20 8.81 -9.72
CA LYS A 279 6.38 8.17 -11.01
C LYS A 279 5.02 8.01 -11.69
N THR A 280 4.99 8.19 -13.00
CA THR A 280 3.86 7.81 -13.86
C THR A 280 3.69 6.29 -13.89
N ASN A 281 2.54 5.81 -14.36
CA ASN A 281 2.31 4.37 -14.47
C ASN A 281 3.34 3.69 -15.40
N LEU A 282 3.70 4.29 -16.54
CA LEU A 282 4.75 3.77 -17.42
C LEU A 282 6.13 3.71 -16.74
N GLU A 283 6.52 4.77 -16.02
CA GLU A 283 7.77 4.78 -15.26
C GLU A 283 7.77 3.66 -14.19
N MET A 284 6.66 3.47 -13.47
CA MET A 284 6.51 2.37 -12.51
C MET A 284 6.61 1.00 -13.19
N VAL A 285 5.92 0.78 -14.32
CA VAL A 285 6.00 -0.46 -15.11
C VAL A 285 7.44 -0.78 -15.49
N ARG A 286 8.19 0.20 -15.98
CA ARG A 286 9.61 0.02 -16.34
C ARG A 286 10.46 -0.31 -15.13
N ILE A 287 10.26 0.37 -14.00
CA ILE A 287 10.95 0.06 -12.73
C ILE A 287 10.64 -1.38 -12.31
N PHE A 288 9.37 -1.79 -12.30
CA PHE A 288 8.97 -3.14 -11.89
C PHE A 288 9.55 -4.25 -12.76
N LYS A 289 9.69 -4.02 -14.08
CA LYS A 289 10.40 -4.95 -14.97
C LYS A 289 11.86 -5.14 -14.57
N GLN A 290 12.51 -4.11 -14.04
CA GLN A 290 13.90 -4.14 -13.58
C GLN A 290 14.05 -4.79 -12.20
N LEU A 291 12.95 -4.98 -11.46
CA LEU A 291 12.96 -5.74 -10.21
C LEU A 291 12.99 -7.26 -10.43
N HIS A 292 12.78 -7.75 -11.66
CA HIS A 292 12.91 -9.18 -12.03
C HIS A 292 12.19 -10.18 -11.10
N GLY A 293 11.00 -9.82 -10.60
CA GLY A 293 10.25 -10.68 -9.70
C GLY A 293 10.77 -10.69 -8.26
N SER A 294 11.66 -9.78 -7.87
CA SER A 294 12.10 -9.57 -6.49
C SER A 294 11.09 -8.74 -5.70
N VAL A 295 11.01 -8.98 -4.39
CA VAL A 295 10.31 -8.08 -3.46
C VAL A 295 11.15 -6.84 -3.19
N ASN A 296 10.51 -5.68 -3.01
CA ASN A 296 11.18 -4.48 -2.50
C ASN A 296 10.46 -3.97 -1.24
N ILE A 297 11.14 -4.11 -0.11
CA ILE A 297 10.59 -3.91 1.23
C ILE A 297 11.69 -3.37 2.16
N GLU A 298 11.30 -2.57 3.14
CA GLU A 298 12.24 -2.05 4.15
C GLU A 298 12.60 -3.16 5.14
N VAL A 299 13.88 -3.25 5.51
CA VAL A 299 14.44 -4.21 6.46
C VAL A 299 15.03 -3.48 7.65
N SER A 300 14.47 -3.74 8.83
CA SER A 300 15.02 -3.27 10.10
C SER A 300 14.75 -4.29 11.21
N LEU A 301 15.50 -4.19 12.31
CA LEU A 301 15.30 -5.07 13.46
C LEU A 301 13.91 -4.85 14.06
N TYR A 302 13.21 -5.94 14.33
CA TYR A 302 11.93 -5.88 15.03
C TYR A 302 12.15 -5.35 16.44
N GLN A 303 11.24 -4.47 16.89
CA GLN A 303 11.34 -3.85 18.21
C GLN A 303 10.61 -4.72 19.24
N PRO A 304 11.31 -5.38 20.19
CA PRO A 304 10.66 -6.33 21.11
C PRO A 304 9.57 -5.70 21.99
N VAL A 305 9.65 -4.39 22.24
CA VAL A 305 8.62 -3.62 22.95
C VAL A 305 7.24 -3.67 22.28
N ARG A 306 7.18 -4.02 20.99
CA ARG A 306 5.92 -4.19 20.24
C ARG A 306 5.25 -5.55 20.48
N LEU A 307 5.92 -6.49 21.14
CA LEU A 307 5.29 -7.74 21.55
C LEU A 307 4.29 -7.46 22.68
N GLY A 308 3.02 -7.78 22.45
CA GLY A 308 2.01 -7.69 23.48
C GLY A 308 2.25 -8.72 24.59
N ASN A 309 1.66 -8.48 25.76
CA ASN A 309 1.84 -9.34 26.94
C ASN A 309 1.46 -10.81 26.70
N GLU A 310 0.50 -11.06 25.81
CA GLU A 310 0.00 -12.40 25.48
C GLU A 310 1.01 -13.23 24.68
N VAL A 311 1.86 -12.58 23.88
CA VAL A 311 2.79 -13.25 22.95
C VAL A 311 4.26 -13.00 23.24
N LYS A 312 4.61 -12.12 24.19
CA LYS A 312 6.02 -11.79 24.50
C LYS A 312 6.89 -12.98 24.92
N ASN A 313 6.29 -14.03 25.47
CA ASN A 313 6.96 -15.26 25.90
C ASN A 313 6.70 -16.45 24.94
N ILE A 314 6.02 -16.20 23.82
CA ILE A 314 5.69 -17.22 22.82
C ILE A 314 6.66 -17.06 21.65
N LYS A 315 7.28 -18.16 21.21
CA LYS A 315 8.14 -18.14 20.03
C LYS A 315 7.29 -17.77 18.80
N PRO A 316 7.63 -16.72 18.04
CA PRO A 316 6.87 -16.34 16.86
C PRO A 316 6.97 -17.41 15.77
N PRO A 317 5.97 -17.54 14.88
CA PRO A 317 5.98 -18.52 13.80
C PRO A 317 7.14 -18.34 12.81
N LEU A 318 7.65 -17.13 12.66
CA LEU A 318 8.82 -16.77 11.85
C LEU A 318 9.64 -15.73 12.62
N THR A 319 10.94 -15.60 12.33
CA THR A 319 11.74 -14.50 12.90
C THR A 319 11.15 -13.16 12.50
N LEU A 320 10.80 -12.35 13.49
CA LEU A 320 10.16 -11.06 13.26
C LEU A 320 11.17 -10.03 12.75
N TRP A 321 10.74 -9.23 11.79
CA TRP A 321 11.48 -8.13 11.19
C TRP A 321 10.57 -6.91 11.16
N LYS A 322 11.15 -5.72 11.32
CA LYS A 322 10.44 -4.47 11.08
C LYS A 322 10.51 -4.13 9.59
N THR A 323 9.41 -3.61 9.06
CA THR A 323 9.25 -3.12 7.68
C THR A 323 8.41 -1.85 7.65
N SER A 324 8.46 -1.12 6.55
CA SER A 324 7.45 -0.13 6.19
C SER A 324 6.13 -0.82 5.82
N MET A 325 5.03 -0.08 5.91
CA MET A 325 3.70 -0.54 5.52
C MET A 325 3.58 -0.72 3.99
N SER A 326 4.22 0.16 3.22
CA SER A 326 4.26 0.05 1.76
C SER A 326 5.34 -0.93 1.32
N SER A 327 5.04 -1.70 0.28
CA SER A 327 5.88 -2.79 -0.21
C SER A 327 5.59 -3.03 -1.69
N LEU A 328 6.58 -3.56 -2.42
CA LEU A 328 6.42 -4.00 -3.79
C LEU A 328 6.51 -5.52 -3.82
N ILE A 329 5.38 -6.18 -4.08
CA ILE A 329 5.25 -7.64 -3.99
C ILE A 329 4.85 -8.19 -5.37
N PRO A 330 5.67 -9.05 -6.00
CA PRO A 330 5.32 -9.67 -7.27
C PRO A 330 4.17 -10.67 -7.07
N ARG A 331 3.38 -10.90 -8.12
CA ARG A 331 2.19 -11.78 -8.03
C ARG A 331 2.51 -13.19 -7.57
N GLU A 332 3.64 -13.75 -8.00
CA GLU A 332 4.09 -15.08 -7.57
C GLU A 332 4.34 -15.14 -6.07
N ALA A 333 4.98 -14.11 -5.49
CA ALA A 333 5.16 -14.00 -4.05
C ALA A 333 3.80 -13.93 -3.36
N ALA A 334 2.89 -13.05 -3.83
CA ALA A 334 1.56 -12.90 -3.24
C ALA A 334 0.76 -14.21 -3.24
N ASN A 335 0.79 -14.99 -4.33
CA ASN A 335 0.15 -16.30 -4.41
C ASN A 335 0.63 -17.23 -3.27
N VAL A 336 1.95 -17.31 -3.03
CA VAL A 336 2.51 -18.13 -1.96
C VAL A 336 2.19 -17.57 -0.59
N MET A 337 2.27 -16.24 -0.41
CA MET A 337 1.94 -15.57 0.85
C MET A 337 0.51 -15.88 1.30
N ILE A 338 -0.45 -15.76 0.39
CA ILE A 338 -1.88 -15.97 0.67
C ILE A 338 -2.21 -17.45 0.88
N ALA A 339 -1.55 -18.37 0.19
CA ALA A 339 -1.79 -19.80 0.33
C ALA A 339 -1.14 -20.41 1.59
N SER A 340 -0.12 -19.78 2.17
CA SER A 340 0.73 -20.38 3.20
C SER A 340 0.06 -20.47 4.58
N PRO A 341 -0.07 -21.67 5.18
CA PRO A 341 -0.54 -21.83 6.56
C PRO A 341 0.36 -21.11 7.58
N LYS A 342 1.67 -21.07 7.33
CA LYS A 342 2.66 -20.40 8.18
C LYS A 342 2.45 -18.89 8.20
N VAL A 343 2.04 -18.29 7.08
CA VAL A 343 1.67 -16.86 7.02
C VAL A 343 0.38 -16.62 7.81
N HIS A 344 -0.61 -17.51 7.72
CA HIS A 344 -1.81 -17.42 8.54
C HIS A 344 -1.54 -17.58 10.05
N GLU A 345 -0.59 -18.43 10.44
CA GLU A 345 -0.09 -18.51 11.82
C GLU A 345 0.57 -17.21 12.26
N LEU A 346 1.44 -16.64 11.42
CA LEU A 346 2.05 -15.34 11.69
C LEU A 346 0.99 -14.25 11.89
N MET A 347 -0.04 -14.21 11.04
CA MET A 347 -1.12 -13.23 11.15
C MET A 347 -1.87 -13.35 12.48
N ARG A 348 -2.16 -14.58 12.93
CA ARG A 348 -2.75 -14.82 14.25
C ARG A 348 -1.82 -14.37 15.38
N PHE A 349 -0.52 -14.62 15.27
CA PHE A 349 0.46 -14.12 16.24
C PHE A 349 0.50 -12.59 16.29
N LEU A 350 0.58 -11.93 15.12
CA LEU A 350 0.69 -10.48 14.98
C LEU A 350 -0.55 -9.73 15.47
N GLN A 351 -1.71 -10.38 15.54
CA GLN A 351 -2.93 -9.82 16.14
C GLN A 351 -2.74 -9.36 17.59
N HIS A 352 -1.79 -9.96 18.29
CA HIS A 352 -1.47 -9.66 19.68
C HIS A 352 -0.21 -8.76 19.82
N THR A 353 0.17 -8.05 18.76
CA THR A 353 1.33 -7.13 18.72
C THR A 353 0.91 -5.70 18.40
N TYR A 354 1.78 -4.73 18.72
CA TYR A 354 1.60 -3.32 18.39
C TYR A 354 2.27 -2.96 17.05
N CYS A 355 1.64 -2.09 16.27
CA CYS A 355 2.08 -1.69 14.93
C CYS A 355 2.39 -2.91 14.04
N SER A 356 1.50 -3.91 14.08
CA SER A 356 1.68 -5.21 13.41
C SER A 356 1.86 -5.11 11.89
N ASP A 357 1.38 -4.05 11.27
CA ASP A 357 1.49 -3.78 9.84
C ASP A 357 2.95 -3.53 9.42
N GLU A 358 3.77 -3.04 10.34
CA GLU A 358 5.22 -2.89 10.19
C GLU A 358 6.00 -4.17 10.53
N ALA A 359 5.34 -5.33 10.60
CA ALA A 359 5.96 -6.62 10.93
C ALA A 359 5.69 -7.71 9.89
N VAL A 360 4.99 -7.36 8.82
CA VAL A 360 4.47 -8.34 7.86
C VAL A 360 5.51 -8.71 6.82
N TRP A 361 5.86 -7.76 5.95
CA TRP A 361 6.42 -8.08 4.65
C TRP A 361 7.80 -8.71 4.74
N THR A 362 8.68 -8.09 5.52
CA THR A 362 10.04 -8.61 5.72
C THR A 362 10.05 -9.88 6.55
N THR A 363 9.10 -10.08 7.47
CA THR A 363 8.98 -11.37 8.15
C THR A 363 8.53 -12.48 7.21
N VAL A 364 7.60 -12.21 6.29
CA VAL A 364 7.12 -13.24 5.37
C VAL A 364 8.16 -13.54 4.28
N ALA A 365 8.72 -12.52 3.64
CA ALA A 365 9.64 -12.68 2.52
C ALA A 365 11.13 -12.82 2.92
N GLY A 366 11.46 -12.56 4.19
CA GLY A 366 12.83 -12.47 4.71
C GLY A 366 13.37 -13.71 5.43
N ASN A 367 12.56 -14.77 5.53
CA ASN A 367 12.88 -15.99 6.29
C ASN A 367 12.99 -17.24 5.39
N PRO A 368 13.91 -17.29 4.42
CA PRO A 368 13.94 -18.33 3.37
C PRO A 368 14.21 -19.73 3.91
N GLN A 369 14.77 -19.86 5.11
CA GLN A 369 15.01 -21.14 5.79
C GLN A 369 13.73 -21.77 6.35
N GLU A 370 12.72 -20.95 6.66
CA GLU A 370 11.44 -21.41 7.23
C GLU A 370 10.27 -21.29 6.23
N LEU A 371 10.32 -20.31 5.32
CA LEU A 371 9.29 -20.03 4.34
C LEU A 371 9.93 -19.48 3.06
N LYS A 372 9.90 -20.29 2.00
CA LYS A 372 10.38 -19.86 0.67
C LYS A 372 9.30 -19.03 -0.02
N ILE A 373 9.59 -17.75 -0.24
CA ILE A 373 8.75 -16.84 -1.02
C ILE A 373 9.48 -16.51 -2.33
N PRO A 374 8.83 -16.66 -3.50
CA PRO A 374 9.39 -16.19 -4.78
C PRO A 374 9.82 -14.72 -4.68
N GLY A 375 11.03 -14.41 -5.12
CA GLY A 375 11.59 -13.05 -5.00
C GLY A 375 11.93 -12.62 -3.58
N GLY A 376 11.78 -13.49 -2.57
CA GLY A 376 12.21 -13.25 -1.20
C GLY A 376 13.73 -13.42 -1.03
N PHE A 377 14.23 -12.97 0.11
CA PHE A 377 15.67 -12.92 0.40
C PHE A 377 15.94 -13.28 1.86
N ASN A 378 17.21 -13.48 2.23
CA ASN A 378 17.58 -13.67 3.63
C ASN A 378 17.73 -12.32 4.35
N ALA A 379 16.72 -11.92 5.12
CA ALA A 379 16.73 -10.64 5.82
C ALA A 379 17.83 -10.54 6.89
N ALA A 380 18.21 -11.67 7.52
CA ALA A 380 19.30 -11.70 8.49
C ALA A 380 20.64 -11.40 7.84
N ALA A 381 20.93 -12.07 6.72
CA ALA A 381 22.15 -11.85 5.95
C ALA A 381 22.19 -10.41 5.40
N PHE A 382 21.09 -9.96 4.80
CA PHE A 382 20.95 -8.60 4.27
C PHE A 382 21.23 -7.52 5.33
N HIS A 383 20.62 -7.67 6.52
CA HIS A 383 20.80 -6.72 7.61
C HIS A 383 22.22 -6.74 8.17
N LEU A 384 22.82 -7.92 8.30
CA LEU A 384 24.20 -8.07 8.78
C LEU A 384 25.19 -7.43 7.82
N GLU A 385 25.08 -7.74 6.53
CA GLU A 385 25.96 -7.19 5.49
C GLU A 385 25.90 -5.66 5.49
N ARG A 386 24.69 -5.09 5.51
CA ARG A 386 24.50 -3.64 5.57
C ARG A 386 25.13 -3.03 6.82
N THR A 387 24.97 -3.67 7.98
CA THR A 387 25.52 -3.20 9.24
C THR A 387 27.04 -3.28 9.29
N GLU A 388 27.63 -4.39 8.84
CA GLU A 388 29.08 -4.59 8.82
C GLU A 388 29.77 -3.65 7.84
N CYS A 389 29.17 -3.41 6.67
CA CYS A 389 29.71 -2.44 5.73
C CYS A 389 29.70 -1.00 6.25
N LEU A 390 28.64 -0.59 6.96
CA LEU A 390 28.62 0.72 7.64
C LEU A 390 29.70 0.82 8.72
N LYS A 391 30.04 -0.28 9.40
CA LYS A 391 31.14 -0.30 10.39
C LYS A 391 32.53 -0.25 9.73
N HIS A 392 32.72 -0.95 8.60
CA HIS A 392 34.01 -1.00 7.88
C HIS A 392 34.33 0.31 7.18
N LYS A 393 33.32 0.98 6.60
CA LYS A 393 33.46 2.33 6.05
C LYS A 393 33.37 3.37 7.18
N LYS A 394 34.39 3.45 8.05
CA LYS A 394 34.56 4.44 9.15
C LYS A 394 34.69 5.90 8.67
N GLY A 395 33.74 6.37 7.86
CA GLY A 395 33.67 7.73 7.33
C GLY A 395 32.30 8.37 7.55
N ASN A 396 32.14 9.62 7.13
CA ASN A 396 30.84 10.27 7.09
C ASN A 396 29.93 9.48 6.13
N VAL A 397 28.90 8.81 6.65
CA VAL A 397 27.94 8.00 5.88
C VAL A 397 27.40 8.78 4.68
N THR A 398 27.19 10.09 4.84
CA THR A 398 26.76 10.97 3.75
C THR A 398 27.76 11.00 2.59
N ALA A 399 29.05 11.18 2.86
CA ALA A 399 30.08 11.24 1.82
C ALA A 399 30.23 9.92 1.06
N ILE A 400 29.99 8.81 1.77
CA ILE A 400 30.01 7.47 1.20
C ILE A 400 28.81 7.26 0.26
N ILE A 401 27.60 7.62 0.69
CA ILE A 401 26.40 7.58 -0.16
C ILE A 401 26.58 8.48 -1.40
N GLU A 402 27.11 9.68 -1.22
CA GLU A 402 27.40 10.61 -2.34
C GLU A 402 28.38 10.01 -3.35
N GLN A 403 29.44 9.32 -2.88
CA GLN A 403 30.41 8.68 -3.76
C GLN A 403 29.78 7.52 -4.56
N GLU A 404 28.94 6.69 -3.94
CA GLU A 404 28.25 5.60 -4.66
C GLU A 404 27.21 6.14 -5.63
N LEU A 405 26.46 7.18 -5.25
CA LEU A 405 25.54 7.88 -6.14
C LEU A 405 26.27 8.42 -7.37
N LYS A 406 27.46 8.99 -7.18
CA LYS A 406 28.31 9.45 -8.29
C LYS A 406 28.77 8.29 -9.17
N SER A 407 29.23 7.19 -8.57
CA SER A 407 29.62 5.96 -9.29
C SER A 407 28.45 5.36 -10.09
N MET A 408 27.24 5.36 -9.52
CA MET A 408 26.03 4.95 -10.25
C MET A 408 25.70 5.92 -11.38
N ALA A 409 25.86 7.23 -11.18
CA ALA A 409 25.63 8.22 -12.23
C ALA A 409 26.56 8.03 -13.42
N GLU A 410 27.83 7.67 -13.17
CA GLU A 410 28.80 7.37 -14.21
C GLU A 410 28.42 6.11 -15.01
N ARG A 411 27.85 5.09 -14.35
CA ARG A 411 27.40 3.84 -15.00
C ARG A 411 26.04 3.99 -15.69
N HIS A 412 25.22 4.92 -15.22
CA HIS A 412 23.88 5.20 -15.71
C HIS A 412 23.72 6.67 -16.14
N PRO A 413 24.52 7.17 -17.12
CA PRO A 413 24.60 8.59 -17.44
C PRO A 413 23.32 9.17 -18.07
N ASN A 414 22.41 8.30 -18.52
CA ASN A 414 21.14 8.66 -19.14
C ASN A 414 19.94 8.40 -18.22
N GLU A 415 20.19 8.02 -16.96
CA GLU A 415 19.12 7.86 -15.99
C GLU A 415 18.80 9.22 -15.37
N PRO A 416 17.56 9.72 -15.50
CA PRO A 416 17.20 11.01 -14.90
C PRO A 416 17.20 10.92 -13.36
N PHE A 417 17.10 9.71 -12.79
CA PHE A 417 17.07 9.47 -11.35
C PHE A 417 17.85 8.21 -10.99
N LEU A 418 18.62 8.30 -9.92
CA LEU A 418 19.30 7.16 -9.32
C LEU A 418 18.65 6.88 -7.96
N PRO A 419 18.27 5.62 -7.67
CA PRO A 419 17.89 5.22 -6.33
C PRO A 419 19.02 5.62 -5.38
N ASP A 420 18.76 6.46 -4.39
CA ASP A 420 19.70 6.75 -3.30
C ASP A 420 19.49 5.82 -2.11
N THR A 421 18.45 4.98 -2.18
CA THR A 421 18.18 3.94 -1.19
C THR A 421 17.72 2.61 -1.76
N TYR A 422 17.86 1.52 -0.98
CA TYR A 422 17.43 0.18 -1.41
C TYR A 422 15.90 0.02 -1.43
N TYR A 423 15.18 0.85 -0.68
CA TYR A 423 13.73 0.80 -0.51
C TYR A 423 13.07 1.92 -1.30
N ILE A 424 12.43 1.58 -2.41
CA ILE A 424 11.90 2.56 -3.38
C ILE A 424 10.38 2.69 -3.35
N SER A 425 9.69 1.86 -2.56
CA SER A 425 8.22 1.82 -2.59
C SER A 425 7.60 3.17 -2.23
N ARG A 426 8.12 3.85 -1.21
CA ARG A 426 7.55 5.10 -0.68
C ARG A 426 8.62 5.99 -0.07
N TYR A 427 8.70 7.23 -0.53
CA TYR A 427 9.50 8.27 0.10
C TYR A 427 8.78 8.87 1.30
N GLN A 428 9.39 8.77 2.48
CA GLN A 428 8.84 9.28 3.73
C GLN A 428 9.97 9.84 4.60
N VAL A 429 9.79 11.06 5.12
CA VAL A 429 10.76 11.71 6.01
C VAL A 429 10.22 11.74 7.42
N TRP A 430 10.96 11.15 8.37
CA TRP A 430 10.64 11.20 9.79
C TRP A 430 11.36 12.37 10.47
N GLY A 431 10.80 12.94 11.53
CA GLY A 431 11.41 14.08 12.24
C GLY A 431 12.78 13.79 12.88
N SER A 432 13.14 12.52 13.04
CA SER A 432 14.47 12.08 13.48
C SER A 432 15.46 11.84 12.33
N ALA A 433 15.07 12.07 11.07
CA ALA A 433 15.94 11.88 9.92
C ALA A 433 17.02 12.96 9.87
N THR A 434 18.28 12.52 9.68
CA THR A 434 19.45 13.41 9.57
C THR A 434 19.84 13.70 8.13
N LEU A 435 19.54 12.78 7.20
CA LEU A 435 19.91 12.86 5.79
C LEU A 435 18.85 13.57 4.92
N HIS A 436 17.57 13.46 5.29
CA HIS A 436 16.47 14.02 4.53
C HIS A 436 15.78 15.12 5.32
N ARG A 437 15.49 16.23 4.65
CA ARG A 437 14.87 17.41 5.27
C ARG A 437 13.40 17.51 4.88
N CYS A 438 12.56 17.83 5.85
CA CYS A 438 11.19 18.28 5.62
C CYS A 438 11.19 19.81 5.46
N TYR A 439 11.09 20.31 4.23
CA TYR A 439 11.20 21.75 3.95
C TYR A 439 9.93 22.51 4.32
N SER A 440 8.78 21.86 4.39
CA SER A 440 7.55 22.45 4.97
C SER A 440 7.62 22.67 6.48
N HIS A 441 8.58 22.03 7.17
CA HIS A 441 8.71 22.01 8.63
C HIS A 441 7.47 21.47 9.38
N ARG A 442 6.53 20.81 8.69
CA ARG A 442 5.31 20.27 9.28
C ARG A 442 5.42 18.77 9.49
N TYR A 443 5.10 18.31 10.69
CA TYR A 443 5.04 16.89 11.03
C TYR A 443 3.68 16.50 11.59
N THR A 444 3.25 15.27 11.35
CA THR A 444 2.05 14.68 11.95
C THR A 444 2.33 13.22 12.25
N SER A 445 2.18 12.82 13.52
CA SER A 445 2.60 11.50 14.01
C SER A 445 4.07 11.20 13.70
N GLY A 446 4.95 12.20 13.81
CA GLY A 446 6.39 12.08 13.55
C GLY A 446 6.81 12.07 12.08
N SER A 447 5.88 11.93 11.13
CA SER A 447 6.17 11.96 9.68
C SER A 447 5.96 13.35 9.09
N CYS A 448 6.86 13.77 8.20
CA CYS A 448 6.78 15.00 7.43
C CYS A 448 5.47 15.06 6.64
N VAL A 449 4.90 16.26 6.58
CA VAL A 449 3.79 16.62 5.71
C VAL A 449 4.36 17.53 4.63
N PHE A 450 4.55 17.03 3.42
CA PHE A 450 5.18 17.80 2.37
C PHE A 450 4.31 18.99 1.92
N GLY A 451 4.99 20.08 1.55
CA GLY A 451 4.39 21.34 1.15
C GLY A 451 5.13 21.98 -0.03
N VAL A 452 4.95 23.29 -0.22
CA VAL A 452 5.40 24.03 -1.40
C VAL A 452 6.91 23.90 -1.62
N LYS A 453 7.70 24.06 -0.55
CA LYS A 453 9.16 23.99 -0.63
C LYS A 453 9.71 22.58 -0.87
N ASP A 454 8.90 21.54 -0.70
CA ASP A 454 9.31 20.15 -0.91
C ASP A 454 9.17 19.73 -2.38
N ILE A 455 8.30 20.37 -3.17
CA ILE A 455 8.00 19.97 -4.55
C ILE A 455 9.23 19.84 -5.47
N PRO A 456 10.20 20.78 -5.50
CA PRO A 456 11.39 20.62 -6.34
C PRO A 456 12.22 19.38 -6.02
N TYR A 457 12.17 18.93 -4.75
CA TYR A 457 12.87 17.74 -4.29
C TYR A 457 12.06 16.48 -4.57
N LEU A 458 10.76 16.50 -4.28
CA LEU A 458 9.83 15.40 -4.53
C LEU A 458 9.84 14.98 -6.01
N LEU A 459 9.83 15.94 -6.94
CA LEU A 459 9.84 15.64 -8.38
C LEU A 459 11.13 14.96 -8.87
N LYS A 460 12.20 14.98 -8.05
CA LYS A 460 13.50 14.36 -8.34
C LYS A 460 13.76 13.05 -7.60
N ARG A 461 12.85 12.67 -6.71
CA ARG A 461 12.99 11.48 -5.88
C ARG A 461 12.93 10.21 -6.74
N PRO A 462 13.76 9.18 -6.49
CA PRO A 462 13.71 7.92 -7.22
C PRO A 462 12.56 7.00 -6.80
N GLU A 463 11.92 7.24 -5.66
CA GLU A 463 10.81 6.42 -5.17
C GLU A 463 9.55 6.53 -6.04
N LEU A 464 8.65 5.58 -5.86
CA LEU A 464 7.41 5.49 -6.64
C LEU A 464 6.36 6.50 -6.17
N VAL A 465 6.23 6.70 -4.85
CA VAL A 465 5.21 7.55 -4.23
C VAL A 465 5.80 8.36 -3.07
N GLN A 466 5.21 9.50 -2.75
CA GLN A 466 5.51 10.25 -1.53
C GLN A 466 4.53 9.91 -0.41
N HIS A 467 4.98 10.05 0.84
CA HIS A 467 4.14 10.09 2.03
C HIS A 467 4.63 11.17 3.01
N LYS A 468 3.85 12.19 3.36
CA LYS A 468 2.42 12.38 3.07
C LYS A 468 2.07 13.83 2.74
N MET A 469 0.92 14.01 2.10
CA MET A 469 0.32 15.32 1.83
C MET A 469 -1.15 15.36 2.23
N TYR A 470 -1.62 16.56 2.60
CA TYR A 470 -3.03 16.81 2.90
C TYR A 470 -3.49 18.03 2.12
N LEU A 471 -4.68 17.98 1.51
CA LEU A 471 -5.29 19.18 0.91
C LEU A 471 -5.59 20.28 1.93
N SER A 472 -5.57 19.97 3.24
CA SER A 472 -5.70 20.95 4.31
C SER A 472 -4.39 21.65 4.70
N PHE A 473 -3.27 21.33 4.06
CA PHE A 473 -1.96 21.93 4.36
C PHE A 473 -1.21 22.19 3.06
N GLN A 474 -0.96 23.47 2.75
CA GLN A 474 -0.27 23.92 1.55
C GLN A 474 -0.75 23.23 0.24
N PRO A 475 -2.07 23.24 -0.06
CA PRO A 475 -2.66 22.50 -1.17
C PRO A 475 -2.10 22.84 -2.55
N ALA A 476 -1.52 24.03 -2.75
CA ALA A 476 -0.83 24.38 -4.00
C ALA A 476 0.24 23.33 -4.36
N ALA A 477 0.95 22.81 -3.36
CA ALA A 477 1.93 21.75 -3.53
C ALA A 477 1.28 20.44 -4.03
N TYR A 478 0.16 20.04 -3.41
CA TYR A 478 -0.56 18.82 -3.78
C TYR A 478 -1.04 18.89 -5.23
N PHE A 479 -1.71 19.99 -5.59
CA PHE A 479 -2.21 20.19 -6.96
C PHE A 479 -1.06 20.25 -7.97
N CYS A 480 0.05 20.88 -7.62
CA CYS A 480 1.19 20.96 -8.52
C CYS A 480 1.83 19.60 -8.77
N LEU A 481 2.08 18.80 -7.72
CA LEU A 481 2.60 17.44 -7.87
C LEU A 481 1.64 16.59 -8.73
N TRP A 482 0.36 16.64 -8.41
CA TRP A 482 -0.68 15.93 -9.15
C TRP A 482 -0.70 16.30 -10.65
N LYS A 483 -0.69 17.60 -10.98
CA LYS A 483 -0.65 18.08 -12.37
C LYS A 483 0.63 17.65 -13.07
N THR A 484 1.78 17.78 -12.41
CA THR A 484 3.09 17.45 -12.98
C THR A 484 3.16 15.98 -13.40
N ILE A 485 2.65 15.07 -12.56
CA ILE A 485 2.63 13.63 -12.89
C ILE A 485 1.68 13.34 -14.06
N HIS A 486 0.51 13.97 -14.12
CA HIS A 486 -0.39 13.81 -15.26
C HIS A 486 0.23 14.34 -16.56
N GLU A 487 0.87 15.51 -16.54
CA GLU A 487 1.53 16.07 -17.73
C GLU A 487 2.66 15.18 -18.20
N ARG A 488 3.49 14.66 -17.28
CA ARG A 488 4.54 13.70 -17.58
C ARG A 488 3.98 12.39 -18.16
N ALA A 489 2.83 11.92 -17.67
CA ALA A 489 2.18 10.73 -18.21
C ALA A 489 1.66 10.93 -19.64
N LEU A 490 1.29 12.16 -20.01
CA LEU A 490 0.70 12.49 -21.31
C LEU A 490 1.72 12.98 -22.35
N ASP A 491 2.99 13.10 -21.95
CA ASP A 491 4.11 13.42 -22.81
C ASP A 491 4.80 12.15 -23.32
N TRP A 492 4.14 11.48 -24.27
CA TRP A 492 4.57 10.19 -24.81
C TRP A 492 5.95 10.25 -25.51
N ARG A 493 6.42 11.44 -25.92
CA ARG A 493 7.74 11.63 -26.53
C ARG A 493 8.83 11.59 -25.46
N ASN A 494 8.67 12.40 -24.41
CA ASN A 494 9.64 12.48 -23.32
C ASN A 494 9.63 11.22 -22.45
N GLN A 495 8.52 10.48 -22.41
CA GLN A 495 8.48 9.17 -21.77
C GLN A 495 9.53 8.19 -22.28
N LYS A 496 10.04 8.32 -23.52
CA LYS A 496 11.13 7.48 -24.02
C LYS A 496 12.48 7.75 -23.35
N GLU A 497 12.64 8.90 -22.71
CA GLU A 497 13.88 9.31 -22.06
C GLU A 497 14.06 8.67 -20.68
N PHE A 498 12.96 8.34 -19.99
CA PHE A 498 13.04 7.63 -18.71
C PHE A 498 13.55 6.21 -18.91
N LYS A 499 14.76 5.97 -18.40
CA LYS A 499 15.35 4.64 -18.26
C LYS A 499 15.05 4.14 -16.85
N ALA A 500 15.19 2.83 -16.63
CA ALA A 500 15.01 2.24 -15.31
C ALA A 500 16.13 1.24 -14.96
N SER A 501 17.17 1.13 -15.78
CA SER A 501 18.25 0.15 -15.61
C SER A 501 18.95 0.29 -14.26
N ALA A 502 19.05 1.50 -13.70
CA ALA A 502 19.60 1.70 -12.36
C ALA A 502 18.85 0.91 -11.26
N TYR A 503 17.55 0.66 -11.43
CA TYR A 503 16.75 -0.07 -10.46
C TYR A 503 17.04 -1.58 -10.43
N SER A 504 17.62 -2.14 -11.49
CA SER A 504 18.08 -3.54 -11.51
C SER A 504 19.26 -3.79 -10.57
N GLU A 505 19.89 -2.71 -10.10
CA GLU A 505 21.03 -2.79 -9.20
C GLU A 505 20.69 -2.71 -7.72
N LEU A 506 19.40 -2.51 -7.41
CA LEU A 506 18.93 -2.47 -6.04
C LEU A 506 19.39 -3.74 -5.28
N PRO A 507 19.85 -3.61 -4.03
CA PRO A 507 20.40 -4.73 -3.28
C PRO A 507 19.49 -5.96 -3.24
N THR A 508 18.19 -5.76 -3.04
CA THR A 508 17.18 -6.85 -3.01
C THR A 508 17.03 -7.56 -4.36
N VAL A 509 17.25 -6.86 -5.48
CA VAL A 509 17.22 -7.46 -6.82
C VAL A 509 18.45 -8.34 -7.05
N LYS A 510 19.64 -7.82 -6.70
CA LYS A 510 20.91 -8.57 -6.79
C LYS A 510 20.87 -9.85 -5.95
N HIS A 511 20.40 -9.77 -4.70
CA HIS A 511 20.29 -10.91 -3.79
C HIS A 511 19.48 -12.08 -4.38
N VAL A 512 18.35 -11.77 -5.02
CA VAL A 512 17.50 -12.78 -5.65
C VAL A 512 18.17 -13.37 -6.90
N ARG A 513 18.80 -12.53 -7.73
CA ARG A 513 19.51 -12.97 -8.94
C ARG A 513 20.69 -13.89 -8.63
N GLU A 514 21.40 -13.61 -7.55
CA GLU A 514 22.64 -14.30 -7.17
C GLU A 514 22.40 -15.51 -6.24
N GLY A 515 21.13 -15.85 -5.96
CA GLY A 515 20.77 -17.14 -5.35
C GLY A 515 20.73 -17.18 -3.83
N ASN A 516 20.68 -16.03 -3.13
CA ASN A 516 20.58 -15.95 -1.66
C ASN A 516 21.70 -16.66 -0.86
N GLU A 517 22.77 -17.14 -1.48
CA GLU A 517 23.94 -17.77 -0.83
C GLU A 517 25.05 -16.73 -0.64
N HIS A 518 25.22 -16.20 0.57
CA HIS A 518 26.37 -15.38 1.04
C HIS A 518 27.16 -14.57 0.00
N PHE A 519 26.97 -13.25 -0.05
CA PHE A 519 27.83 -12.36 -0.81
C PHE A 519 28.37 -11.23 0.07
N TYR A 520 29.43 -11.50 0.81
CA TYR A 520 30.38 -10.43 1.14
C TYR A 520 31.11 -10.09 -0.16
N ASP A 521 30.68 -9.06 -0.86
CA ASP A 521 31.60 -8.40 -1.79
C ASP A 521 32.51 -7.52 -0.93
N ASP A 522 33.83 -7.72 -1.03
CA ASP A 522 34.87 -6.89 -0.40
C ASP A 522 34.67 -5.38 -0.66
N LYS A 523 33.84 -5.01 -1.64
CA LYS A 523 33.52 -3.63 -2.02
C LYS A 523 32.35 -3.00 -1.26
N CYS A 524 31.55 -3.76 -0.49
CA CYS A 524 30.37 -3.23 0.20
C CYS A 524 29.41 -2.48 -0.75
N LEU A 525 29.17 -3.03 -1.95
CA LEU A 525 28.33 -2.42 -2.99
C LEU A 525 26.82 -2.49 -2.68
N LEU A 526 26.41 -3.42 -1.82
CA LEU A 526 25.00 -3.66 -1.46
C LEU A 526 24.53 -2.79 -0.28
N SER A 527 25.44 -2.19 0.49
CA SER A 527 25.15 -1.67 1.83
C SER A 527 24.82 -0.17 1.92
N LEU A 528 24.95 0.57 0.81
CA LEU A 528 24.92 2.04 0.82
C LEU A 528 23.65 2.65 0.26
N TRP A 529 22.77 1.78 -0.23
CA TRP A 529 21.40 2.10 -0.57
C TRP A 529 20.54 1.78 0.66
#